data_AF-A0A0G1BUE4-F1
#
_entry.id   AF-A0A0G1BUE4-F1
#
_cell.length_a   1.000
_cell.length_b   1.000
_cell.length_c   1.000
_cell.angle_alpha   90.00
_cell.angle_beta   90.00
_cell.angle_gamma   90.00
#
_symmetry.space_group_name_H-M   'P 1'
#
loop_
_entity.id
_entity.type
_entity.pdbx_description
1 polymer ?
#
loop_
_entity_poly.entity_id
_entity_poly.type
_entity_poly.pdbx_seq_one_letter_code
_entity_poly.pdbx_strand_id
1 'polypeptide(L)'
;MSQPYYLQSKIFYERSKIRFYDEIKFNKLSKNNISFAKIAIDALLETRSIGFYSYSISTKSDYYLKRFDQDPWLAYEQISLKLLDAALSEQEIIVLIADYVTTPKDIRFEVEVKKKFNQYKKRLALAGVCRFDSKSNDLLQIVDLLIGAVTYDIKFSKKLVDGSKYKLEIVDYLKGKLGTDSFLNGFRNHNFNIFIDRTDHLKIVQNNK
;
A
#
# COMPACT_ATOMS: atom_id res chain seq x y z
N MET A 1 -10.43 -0.60 -17.28
CA MET A 1 -10.87 -1.78 -16.50
C MET A 1 -9.64 -2.47 -15.94
N SER A 2 -9.61 -2.73 -14.63
CA SER A 2 -8.47 -3.39 -13.99
C SER A 2 -8.36 -4.87 -14.41
N GLN A 3 -7.15 -5.32 -14.75
CA GLN A 3 -6.86 -6.68 -15.19
C GLN A 3 -5.72 -7.28 -14.34
N PRO A 4 -5.98 -7.55 -13.04
CA PRO A 4 -4.94 -7.98 -12.08
C PRO A 4 -4.32 -9.33 -12.42
N TYR A 5 -4.99 -10.15 -13.23
CA TYR A 5 -4.46 -11.45 -13.66
C TYR A 5 -3.17 -11.32 -14.49
N TYR A 6 -2.99 -10.24 -15.29
CA TYR A 6 -1.75 -10.05 -16.04
C TYR A 6 -0.55 -9.87 -15.11
N LEU A 7 -0.72 -9.09 -14.05
CA LEU A 7 0.31 -8.93 -13.02
C LEU A 7 0.57 -10.25 -12.30
N GLN A 8 -0.49 -10.93 -11.86
CA GLN A 8 -0.38 -12.22 -11.16
C GLN A 8 0.36 -13.27 -12.00
N SER A 9 0.01 -13.42 -13.29
CA SER A 9 0.66 -14.36 -14.20
C SER A 9 2.13 -14.02 -14.41
N LYS A 10 2.47 -12.74 -14.56
CA LYS A 10 3.86 -12.30 -14.71
C LYS A 10 4.69 -12.59 -13.47
N ILE A 11 4.16 -12.28 -12.29
CA ILE A 11 4.84 -12.56 -11.01
C ILE A 11 5.05 -14.05 -10.83
N PHE A 12 4.03 -14.87 -11.08
CA PHE A 12 4.12 -16.31 -10.98
C PHE A 12 5.18 -16.90 -11.93
N TYR A 13 5.25 -16.40 -13.17
CA TYR A 13 6.27 -16.79 -14.14
C TYR A 13 7.68 -16.48 -13.63
N GLU A 14 7.90 -15.25 -13.15
CA GLU A 14 9.21 -14.84 -12.64
C GLU A 14 9.63 -15.63 -11.38
N ARG A 15 8.69 -15.89 -10.45
CA ARG A 15 8.94 -16.78 -9.28
C ARG A 15 9.42 -18.15 -9.71
N SER A 16 8.74 -18.74 -10.69
CA SER A 16 9.05 -20.08 -11.20
C SER A 16 10.44 -20.12 -11.84
N LYS A 17 10.78 -19.08 -12.61
CA LYS A 17 12.08 -18.95 -13.28
C LYS A 17 13.25 -18.89 -12.29
N ILE A 18 13.11 -18.14 -11.19
CA ILE A 18 14.19 -17.97 -10.20
C ILE A 18 14.05 -18.90 -8.99
N ARG A 19 13.02 -19.76 -8.97
CA ARG A 19 12.69 -20.69 -7.87
C ARG A 19 12.50 -19.98 -6.52
N PHE A 20 11.83 -18.83 -6.53
CA PHE A 20 11.50 -18.09 -5.31
C PHE A 20 10.11 -18.48 -4.79
N TYR A 21 10.08 -19.29 -3.73
CA TYR A 21 8.85 -19.80 -3.13
C TYR A 21 8.51 -19.16 -1.78
N ASP A 22 9.40 -18.32 -1.26
CA ASP A 22 9.16 -17.56 -0.04
C ASP A 22 8.15 -16.43 -0.26
N GLU A 23 7.70 -15.86 0.85
CA GLU A 23 6.85 -14.66 0.88
C GLU A 23 7.69 -13.40 0.70
N ILE A 24 7.27 -12.49 -0.20
CA ILE A 24 7.87 -11.16 -0.30
C ILE A 24 7.33 -10.30 0.83
N LYS A 25 8.22 -9.76 1.67
CA LYS A 25 7.89 -8.77 2.70
C LYS A 25 8.94 -7.69 2.76
N PHE A 26 8.52 -6.43 2.81
CA PHE A 26 9.46 -5.31 2.91
C PHE A 26 10.36 -5.42 4.17
N ASN A 27 9.77 -5.85 5.29
CA ASN A 27 10.49 -6.00 6.55
C ASN A 27 11.49 -7.17 6.57
N LYS A 28 11.41 -8.11 5.61
CA LYS A 28 12.31 -9.26 5.48
C LYS A 28 13.29 -9.12 4.31
N LEU A 29 13.45 -7.92 3.75
CA LEU A 29 14.40 -7.68 2.66
C LEU A 29 15.83 -8.04 3.08
N SER A 30 16.50 -8.80 2.21
CA SER A 30 17.83 -9.34 2.40
C SER A 30 18.52 -9.51 1.05
N LYS A 31 19.80 -9.90 1.08
CA LYS A 31 20.56 -10.25 -0.13
C LYS A 31 19.86 -11.29 -1.02
N ASN A 32 19.13 -12.22 -0.40
CA ASN A 32 18.57 -13.37 -1.10
C ASN A 32 17.25 -13.07 -1.84
N ASN A 33 16.51 -12.04 -1.42
CA ASN A 33 15.18 -11.75 -1.96
C ASN A 33 15.07 -10.37 -2.63
N ILE A 34 16.09 -9.52 -2.51
CA ILE A 34 16.06 -8.18 -3.09
C ILE A 34 15.92 -8.17 -4.61
N SER A 35 16.56 -9.11 -5.31
CA SER A 35 16.45 -9.21 -6.76
C SER A 35 15.01 -9.49 -7.18
N PHE A 36 14.31 -10.36 -6.45
CA PHE A 36 12.91 -10.65 -6.74
C PHE A 36 11.98 -9.49 -6.39
N ALA A 37 12.24 -8.77 -5.29
CA ALA A 37 11.49 -7.55 -4.96
C ALA A 37 11.58 -6.49 -6.08
N LYS A 38 12.74 -6.32 -6.72
CA LYS A 38 12.89 -5.44 -7.89
C LYS A 38 12.09 -5.94 -9.10
N ILE A 39 12.14 -7.25 -9.37
CA ILE A 39 11.35 -7.88 -10.45
C ILE A 39 9.84 -7.66 -10.20
N ALA A 40 9.37 -7.77 -8.96
CA ALA A 40 7.98 -7.54 -8.62
C ALA A 40 7.54 -6.08 -8.86
N ILE A 41 8.42 -5.12 -8.53
CA ILE A 41 8.21 -3.69 -8.83
C ILE A 41 8.15 -3.45 -10.34
N ASP A 42 9.09 -4.01 -11.11
CA ASP A 42 9.09 -3.90 -12.58
C ASP A 42 7.83 -4.52 -13.20
N ALA A 43 7.42 -5.70 -12.71
CA ALA A 43 6.20 -6.36 -13.16
C ALA A 43 4.96 -5.50 -12.95
N LEU A 44 4.85 -4.84 -11.79
CA LEU A 44 3.77 -3.91 -11.50
C LEU A 44 3.79 -2.71 -12.45
N LEU A 45 4.94 -2.04 -12.59
CA LEU A 45 5.06 -0.82 -13.39
C LEU A 45 4.82 -1.04 -14.89
N GLU A 46 5.16 -2.21 -15.40
CA GLU A 46 4.92 -2.59 -16.80
C GLU A 46 3.46 -2.99 -17.05
N THR A 47 2.69 -3.33 -16.02
CA THR A 47 1.28 -3.73 -16.15
C THR A 47 0.37 -2.50 -16.19
N ARG A 48 0.02 -2.05 -17.41
CA ARG A 48 -0.73 -0.79 -17.65
C ARG A 48 -2.12 -0.72 -17.01
N SER A 49 -2.76 -1.85 -16.73
CA SER A 49 -4.14 -1.91 -16.21
C SER A 49 -4.23 -1.81 -14.69
N ILE A 50 -3.15 -1.41 -14.00
CA ILE A 50 -3.07 -1.41 -12.54
C ILE A 50 -2.67 -0.02 -12.04
N GLY A 51 -3.38 0.42 -11.00
CA GLY A 51 -3.04 1.61 -10.24
C GLY A 51 -2.65 1.25 -8.81
N PHE A 52 -1.76 2.03 -8.21
CA PHE A 52 -1.40 1.96 -6.80
C PHE A 52 -1.85 3.22 -6.07
N TYR A 53 -2.56 3.02 -4.96
CA TYR A 53 -3.06 4.10 -4.11
C TYR A 53 -2.63 3.81 -2.68
N SER A 54 -2.05 4.79 -2.01
CA SER A 54 -1.69 4.68 -0.60
C SER A 54 -2.04 5.95 0.18
N TYR A 55 -2.36 5.75 1.45
CA TYR A 55 -2.62 6.81 2.41
C TYR A 55 -1.76 6.54 3.63
N SER A 56 -0.79 7.40 3.89
CA SER A 56 0.08 7.31 5.05
C SER A 56 -0.24 8.42 6.03
N ILE A 57 -0.41 8.06 7.29
CA ILE A 57 -0.65 8.99 8.40
C ILE A 57 0.14 8.59 9.62
N SER A 58 0.67 9.58 10.32
CA SER A 58 1.30 9.38 11.62
C SER A 58 0.24 9.19 12.69
N THR A 59 0.42 8.19 13.55
CA THR A 59 -0.41 8.00 14.76
C THR A 59 -0.28 9.14 15.76
N LYS A 60 0.71 10.02 15.58
CA LYS A 60 0.93 11.23 16.38
C LYS A 60 0.39 12.51 15.72
N SER A 61 -0.28 12.39 14.59
CA SER A 61 -0.86 13.55 13.88
C SER A 61 -2.14 14.03 14.55
N ASP A 62 -2.41 15.33 14.46
CA ASP A 62 -3.62 15.93 15.04
C ASP A 62 -4.89 15.30 14.47
N TYR A 63 -4.91 15.00 13.17
CA TYR A 63 -6.04 14.33 12.54
C TYR A 63 -6.23 12.92 13.11
N TYR A 64 -5.16 12.15 13.27
CA TYR A 64 -5.26 10.80 13.81
C TYR A 64 -5.75 10.81 15.25
N LEU A 65 -5.15 11.62 16.11
CA LEU A 65 -5.53 11.72 17.53
C LEU A 65 -6.97 12.21 17.67
N LYS A 66 -7.39 13.23 16.91
CA LYS A 66 -8.77 13.74 17.01
C LYS A 66 -9.84 12.77 16.50
N ARG A 67 -9.49 11.91 15.54
CA ARG A 67 -10.46 11.06 14.80
C ARG A 67 -10.45 9.61 15.24
N PHE A 68 -9.32 9.10 15.71
CA PHE A 68 -9.03 7.67 15.87
C PHE A 68 -8.28 7.30 17.16
N ASP A 69 -8.03 8.23 18.09
CA ASP A 69 -7.06 8.13 19.22
C ASP A 69 -6.92 6.74 19.86
N GLN A 70 -8.03 6.02 20.04
CA GLN A 70 -8.10 4.72 20.71
C GLN A 70 -8.75 3.61 19.86
N ASP A 71 -9.06 3.88 18.58
CA ASP A 71 -9.73 2.92 17.71
C ASP A 71 -8.97 2.73 16.38
N PRO A 72 -7.89 1.92 16.38
CA PRO A 72 -7.15 1.61 15.16
C PRO A 72 -8.01 0.86 14.13
N TRP A 73 -9.09 0.20 14.55
CA TRP A 73 -10.00 -0.50 13.64
C TRP A 73 -10.89 0.47 12.89
N LEU A 74 -11.36 1.52 13.56
CA LEU A 74 -12.03 2.65 12.91
C LEU A 74 -11.09 3.39 11.96
N ALA A 75 -9.82 3.56 12.33
CA ALA A 75 -8.81 4.12 11.43
C ALA A 75 -8.66 3.26 10.17
N TYR A 76 -8.48 1.95 10.35
CA TYR A 76 -8.36 1.00 9.25
C TYR A 76 -9.59 1.02 8.33
N GLU A 77 -10.80 1.05 8.89
CA GLU A 77 -12.05 1.13 8.12
C GLU A 77 -12.17 2.46 7.36
N GLN A 78 -12.01 3.61 8.02
CA GLN A 78 -12.19 4.92 7.38
C GLN A 78 -11.11 5.21 6.33
N ILE A 79 -9.85 4.81 6.59
CA ILE A 79 -8.78 4.94 5.60
C ILE A 79 -9.04 4.03 4.40
N SER A 80 -9.53 2.81 4.61
CA SER A 80 -9.94 1.91 3.53
C SER A 80 -11.03 2.56 2.66
N LEU A 81 -12.04 3.16 3.29
CA LEU A 81 -13.12 3.87 2.56
C LEU A 81 -12.59 5.05 1.74
N LYS A 82 -11.65 5.84 2.28
CA LYS A 82 -11.00 6.94 1.54
C LYS A 82 -10.20 6.44 0.33
N LEU A 83 -9.45 5.36 0.51
CA LEU A 83 -8.66 4.76 -0.59
C LEU A 83 -9.56 4.19 -1.67
N LEU A 84 -10.65 3.51 -1.30
CA LEU A 84 -11.65 3.02 -2.25
C LEU A 84 -12.28 4.18 -3.03
N ASP A 85 -12.61 5.30 -2.37
CA ASP A 85 -13.18 6.46 -3.03
C ASP A 85 -12.22 7.09 -4.05
N ALA A 86 -10.93 7.16 -3.70
CA ALA A 86 -9.90 7.70 -4.58
C ALA A 86 -9.54 6.76 -5.75
N ALA A 87 -9.65 5.45 -5.57
CA ALA A 87 -9.26 4.45 -6.55
C ALA A 87 -10.39 4.07 -7.52
N LEU A 88 -11.66 4.18 -7.10
CA LEU A 88 -12.79 3.69 -7.88
C LEU A 88 -13.28 4.70 -8.93
N SER A 89 -13.37 4.26 -10.19
CA SER A 89 -14.03 5.05 -11.24
C SER A 89 -15.56 5.09 -11.06
N GLU A 90 -16.22 6.15 -11.54
CA GLU A 90 -17.64 6.44 -11.25
C GLU A 90 -18.61 5.29 -11.54
N GLN A 91 -18.33 4.44 -12.54
CA GLN A 91 -19.21 3.37 -13.01
C GLN A 91 -18.69 1.96 -12.72
N GLU A 92 -17.56 1.82 -12.01
CA GLU A 92 -16.98 0.52 -11.71
C GLU A 92 -17.66 -0.15 -10.50
N ILE A 93 -17.73 -1.48 -10.55
CA ILE A 93 -18.10 -2.35 -9.42
C ILE A 93 -16.88 -3.23 -9.14
N ILE A 94 -16.41 -3.23 -7.90
CA ILE A 94 -15.20 -3.97 -7.51
C ILE A 94 -15.47 -4.97 -6.40
N VAL A 95 -14.51 -5.88 -6.20
CA VAL A 95 -14.39 -6.71 -5.00
C VAL A 95 -13.13 -6.29 -4.28
N LEU A 96 -13.22 -6.02 -2.99
CA LEU A 96 -12.06 -5.70 -2.15
C LEU A 96 -11.49 -6.98 -1.56
N ILE A 97 -10.22 -7.25 -1.90
CA ILE A 97 -9.39 -8.24 -1.22
C ILE A 97 -8.45 -7.46 -0.29
N ALA A 98 -8.58 -7.69 1.01
CA ALA A 98 -7.75 -7.09 2.04
C ALA A 98 -6.82 -8.15 2.66
N ASP A 99 -5.72 -7.71 3.25
CA ASP A 99 -4.88 -8.59 4.07
C ASP A 99 -5.60 -8.94 5.38
N TYR A 100 -5.37 -10.15 5.87
CA TYR A 100 -5.97 -10.62 7.11
C TYR A 100 -5.32 -9.95 8.32
N VAL A 101 -6.15 -9.24 9.10
CA VAL A 101 -5.77 -8.70 10.39
C VAL A 101 -6.72 -9.24 11.45
N THR A 102 -6.16 -9.76 12.54
CA THR A 102 -6.94 -10.24 13.68
C THR A 102 -7.62 -9.05 14.36
N THR A 103 -8.96 -9.03 14.34
CA THR A 103 -9.79 -7.97 14.92
C THR A 103 -10.56 -8.47 16.14
N PRO A 104 -10.97 -7.58 17.07
CA PRO A 104 -11.97 -7.90 18.10
C PRO A 104 -13.26 -8.48 17.50
N LYS A 105 -14.02 -9.24 18.30
CA LYS A 105 -15.21 -10.00 17.84
C LYS A 105 -16.35 -9.12 17.32
N ASP A 106 -16.44 -7.90 17.82
CA ASP A 106 -17.43 -6.90 17.48
C ASP A 106 -17.10 -6.14 16.17
N ILE A 107 -15.86 -6.21 15.71
CA ILE A 107 -15.43 -5.58 14.47
C ILE A 107 -15.82 -6.45 13.27
N ARG A 108 -16.78 -5.96 12.48
CA ARG A 108 -17.29 -6.60 11.26
C ARG A 108 -16.82 -5.87 10.01
N PHE A 109 -15.51 -5.82 9.80
CA PHE A 109 -14.87 -5.04 8.73
C PHE A 109 -15.50 -5.26 7.35
N GLU A 110 -15.66 -6.52 6.92
CA GLU A 110 -16.19 -6.86 5.60
C GLU A 110 -17.61 -6.33 5.39
N VAL A 111 -18.44 -6.43 6.42
CA VAL A 111 -19.84 -5.99 6.39
C VAL A 111 -19.92 -4.46 6.39
N GLU A 112 -19.20 -3.83 7.30
CA GLU A 112 -19.26 -2.37 7.49
C GLU A 112 -18.66 -1.61 6.32
N VAL A 113 -17.50 -2.02 5.79
CA VAL A 113 -16.89 -1.39 4.61
C VAL A 113 -17.81 -1.48 3.40
N LYS A 114 -18.36 -2.68 3.11
CA LYS A 114 -19.29 -2.87 2.00
C LYS A 114 -20.54 -1.99 2.14
N LYS A 115 -21.15 -2.00 3.33
CA LYS A 115 -22.37 -1.24 3.61
C LYS A 115 -22.12 0.26 3.48
N LYS A 116 -21.14 0.80 4.22
CA LYS A 116 -20.84 2.24 4.26
C LYS A 116 -20.45 2.76 2.88
N PHE A 117 -19.63 2.02 2.14
CA PHE A 117 -19.19 2.46 0.83
C PHE A 117 -20.31 2.50 -0.22
N ASN A 118 -21.17 1.47 -0.28
CA ASN A 118 -22.32 1.46 -1.18
C ASN A 118 -23.37 2.52 -0.81
N GLN A 119 -23.58 2.76 0.49
CA GLN A 119 -24.44 3.85 0.98
C GLN A 119 -23.91 5.22 0.54
N TYR A 120 -22.60 5.46 0.72
CA TYR A 120 -21.95 6.70 0.29
C TYR A 120 -22.03 6.91 -1.23
N LYS A 121 -21.76 5.87 -2.02
CA LYS A 121 -21.84 5.93 -3.49
C LYS A 121 -23.28 5.94 -4.03
N LYS A 122 -24.29 5.67 -3.19
CA LYS A 122 -25.72 5.55 -3.57
C LYS A 122 -25.97 4.56 -4.72
N ARG A 123 -25.12 3.54 -4.84
CA ARG A 123 -25.20 2.48 -5.85
C ARG A 123 -24.43 1.24 -5.39
N LEU A 124 -24.58 0.14 -6.11
CA LEU A 124 -23.66 -0.98 -5.97
C LEU A 124 -22.30 -0.59 -6.56
N ALA A 125 -21.32 -0.37 -5.70
CA ALA A 125 -19.93 -0.03 -6.05
C ALA A 125 -18.94 -1.09 -5.55
N LEU A 126 -19.26 -1.76 -4.45
CA LEU A 126 -18.48 -2.81 -3.83
C LEU A 126 -19.34 -4.07 -3.69
N ALA A 127 -19.08 -5.05 -4.56
CA ALA A 127 -19.83 -6.30 -4.64
C ALA A 127 -19.48 -7.25 -3.50
N GLY A 128 -18.22 -7.26 -3.06
CA GLY A 128 -17.73 -8.13 -1.99
C GLY A 128 -16.52 -7.54 -1.29
N VAL A 129 -16.32 -7.95 -0.04
CA VAL A 129 -15.13 -7.66 0.75
C VAL A 129 -14.71 -8.96 1.42
N CYS A 130 -13.44 -9.29 1.34
CA CYS A 130 -12.86 -10.47 1.96
C CYS A 130 -11.44 -10.20 2.42
N ARG A 131 -11.03 -10.89 3.50
CA ARG A 131 -9.66 -10.86 4.02
C ARG A 131 -8.95 -12.18 3.69
N PHE A 132 -7.72 -12.10 3.22
CA PHE A 132 -6.88 -13.24 2.85
C PHE A 132 -5.56 -13.20 3.62
N ASP A 133 -5.01 -14.37 3.93
CA ASP A 133 -3.61 -14.46 4.36
C ASP A 133 -2.72 -14.03 3.18
N SER A 134 -1.95 -12.96 3.35
CA SER A 134 -1.01 -12.46 2.33
C SER A 134 -0.04 -13.51 1.80
N LYS A 135 0.30 -14.56 2.57
CA LYS A 135 1.10 -15.69 2.07
C LYS A 135 0.47 -16.39 0.87
N SER A 136 -0.86 -16.36 0.76
CA SER A 136 -1.62 -17.00 -0.30
C SER A 136 -1.83 -16.12 -1.54
N ASN A 137 -1.41 -14.85 -1.51
CA ASN A 137 -1.72 -13.89 -2.55
C ASN A 137 -0.53 -12.97 -2.87
N ASP A 138 0.07 -13.14 -4.06
CA ASP A 138 1.23 -12.34 -4.45
C ASP A 138 0.89 -10.85 -4.62
N LEU A 139 -0.34 -10.50 -5.01
CA LEU A 139 -0.75 -9.09 -5.16
C LEU A 139 -0.78 -8.37 -3.81
N LEU A 140 -1.25 -9.03 -2.75
CA LEU A 140 -1.18 -8.51 -1.38
C LEU A 140 0.28 -8.31 -0.93
N GLN A 141 1.17 -9.24 -1.28
CA GLN A 141 2.60 -9.12 -0.97
C GLN A 141 3.26 -7.94 -1.72
N ILE A 142 2.86 -7.68 -2.97
CA ILE A 142 3.33 -6.50 -3.73
C ILE A 142 2.85 -5.21 -3.06
N VAL A 143 1.60 -5.18 -2.58
CA VAL A 143 1.08 -4.03 -1.82
C VAL A 143 1.86 -3.82 -0.53
N ASP A 144 2.18 -4.87 0.23
CA ASP A 144 3.06 -4.78 1.43
C ASP A 144 4.45 -4.22 1.06
N LEU A 145 5.04 -4.72 -0.03
CA LEU A 145 6.34 -4.24 -0.50
C LEU A 145 6.33 -2.73 -0.78
N LEU A 146 5.31 -2.24 -1.49
CA LEU A 146 5.19 -0.83 -1.85
C LEU A 146 4.89 0.06 -0.65
N ILE A 147 3.91 -0.31 0.18
CA ILE A 147 3.57 0.46 1.38
C ILE A 147 4.75 0.50 2.34
N GLY A 148 5.49 -0.61 2.46
CA GLY A 148 6.73 -0.69 3.21
C GLY A 148 7.79 0.27 2.70
N ALA A 149 8.02 0.33 1.39
CA ALA A 149 8.95 1.27 0.77
C ALA A 149 8.56 2.74 1.01
N VAL A 150 7.30 3.09 0.76
CA VAL A 150 6.79 4.46 1.01
C VAL A 150 6.93 4.85 2.48
N THR A 151 6.51 3.97 3.40
CA THR A 151 6.59 4.22 4.83
C THR A 151 8.03 4.37 5.30
N TYR A 152 8.95 3.59 4.73
CA TYR A 152 10.36 3.64 5.08
C TYR A 152 11.03 4.93 4.59
N ASP A 153 10.75 5.40 3.38
CA ASP A 153 11.26 6.69 2.90
C ASP A 153 10.84 7.84 3.82
N ILE A 154 9.57 7.85 4.26
CA ILE A 154 9.04 8.85 5.20
C ILE A 154 9.75 8.77 6.55
N LYS A 155 9.83 7.57 7.14
CA LYS A 155 10.46 7.36 8.45
C LYS A 155 11.94 7.69 8.42
N PHE A 156 12.64 7.29 7.37
CA PHE A 156 14.06 7.57 7.19
C PHE A 156 14.31 9.08 7.02
N SER A 157 13.51 9.76 6.20
CA SER A 157 13.57 11.22 6.02
C SER A 157 13.30 11.99 7.32
N LYS A 158 12.46 11.44 8.20
CA LYS A 158 12.16 11.99 9.54
C LYS A 158 13.11 11.50 10.65
N LYS A 159 14.16 10.72 10.31
CA LYS A 159 15.11 10.12 11.27
C LYS A 159 14.45 9.28 12.37
N LEU A 160 13.33 8.62 12.05
CA LEU A 160 12.62 7.71 12.95
C LEU A 160 13.16 6.28 12.90
N VAL A 161 13.98 5.97 11.89
CA VAL A 161 14.64 4.68 11.69
C VAL A 161 16.03 4.91 11.12
N ASP A 162 16.94 4.00 11.44
CA ASP A 162 18.26 3.96 10.82
C ASP A 162 18.20 3.38 9.40
N GLY A 163 19.21 3.71 8.60
CA GLY A 163 19.37 3.22 7.23
C GLY A 163 19.74 1.74 7.16
N SER A 164 18.87 0.94 6.56
CA SER A 164 19.10 -0.47 6.26
C SER A 164 19.42 -0.61 4.78
N LYS A 165 20.57 -1.20 4.47
CA LYS A 165 21.10 -1.35 3.10
C LYS A 165 20.06 -1.82 2.09
N TYR A 166 19.41 -2.95 2.35
CA TYR A 166 18.47 -3.56 1.39
C TYR A 166 17.13 -2.84 1.32
N LYS A 167 16.68 -2.21 2.42
CA LYS A 167 15.45 -1.41 2.44
C LYS A 167 15.63 -0.11 1.65
N LEU A 168 16.74 0.60 1.90
CA LEU A 168 17.11 1.80 1.14
C LEU A 168 17.28 1.48 -0.34
N GLU A 169 17.93 0.37 -0.68
CA GLU A 169 18.10 -0.04 -2.07
C GLU A 169 16.75 -0.25 -2.80
N ILE A 170 15.75 -0.86 -2.15
CA ILE A 170 14.40 -1.00 -2.74
C ILE A 170 13.67 0.35 -2.81
N VAL A 171 13.82 1.20 -1.79
CA VAL A 171 13.21 2.53 -1.76
C VAL A 171 13.76 3.40 -2.90
N ASP A 172 15.08 3.47 -3.03
CA ASP A 172 15.75 4.24 -4.08
C ASP A 172 15.46 3.67 -5.46
N TYR A 173 15.34 2.34 -5.58
CA TYR A 173 14.92 1.70 -6.83
C TYR A 173 13.50 2.12 -7.24
N LEU A 174 12.52 2.05 -6.33
CA LEU A 174 11.15 2.48 -6.60
C LEU A 174 11.08 3.97 -6.96
N LYS A 175 11.80 4.81 -6.21
CA LYS A 175 11.92 6.25 -6.44
C LYS A 175 12.49 6.57 -7.82
N GLY A 176 13.59 5.91 -8.21
CA GLY A 176 14.20 6.06 -9.53
C GLY A 176 13.24 5.64 -10.66
N LYS A 177 12.47 4.57 -10.47
CA LYS A 177 11.46 4.13 -11.45
C LYS A 177 10.28 5.10 -11.57
N LEU A 178 9.91 5.76 -10.48
CA LEU A 178 8.83 6.75 -10.45
C LEU A 178 9.29 8.18 -10.79
N GLY A 179 10.60 8.42 -10.89
CA GLY A 179 11.17 9.74 -11.19
C GLY A 179 10.98 10.74 -10.04
N THR A 180 11.10 10.30 -8.79
CA THR A 180 10.97 11.15 -7.60
C THR A 180 12.11 10.93 -6.61
N ASP A 181 12.50 11.98 -5.88
CA ASP A 181 13.58 11.90 -4.88
C ASP A 181 13.08 11.51 -3.49
N SER A 182 11.78 11.70 -3.21
CA SER A 182 11.16 11.34 -1.93
C SER A 182 9.63 11.27 -2.02
N PHE A 183 9.04 10.40 -1.18
CA PHE A 183 7.60 10.30 -0.97
C PHE A 183 7.08 11.16 0.17
N LEU A 184 7.93 11.91 0.88
CA LEU A 184 7.58 12.69 2.07
C LEU A 184 6.43 13.68 1.83
N ASN A 185 6.34 14.23 0.62
CA ASN A 185 5.30 15.17 0.22
C ASN A 185 4.14 14.52 -0.54
N GLY A 186 4.12 13.19 -0.61
CA GLY A 186 3.27 12.44 -1.53
C GLY A 186 3.84 12.42 -2.94
N PHE A 187 3.18 11.65 -3.81
CA PHE A 187 3.55 11.49 -5.21
C PHE A 187 2.31 11.18 -6.03
N ARG A 188 2.20 11.72 -7.24
CA ARG A 188 1.09 11.41 -8.13
C ARG A 188 1.54 11.37 -9.57
N ASN A 189 1.16 10.30 -10.26
CA ASN A 189 1.15 10.20 -11.72
C ASN A 189 -0.13 9.48 -12.17
N HIS A 190 -0.20 9.02 -13.41
CA HIS A 190 -1.39 8.34 -13.95
C HIS A 190 -1.75 7.06 -13.19
N ASN A 191 -0.76 6.27 -12.77
CA ASN A 191 -0.95 4.93 -12.17
C ASN A 191 -0.58 4.87 -10.68
N PHE A 192 -0.04 5.94 -10.10
CA PHE A 192 0.41 5.98 -8.71
C PHE A 192 -0.14 7.22 -8.03
N ASN A 193 -0.73 7.03 -6.85
CA ASN A 193 -1.23 8.10 -6.00
C ASN A 193 -0.86 7.79 -4.55
N ILE A 194 0.16 8.49 -4.05
CA ILE A 194 0.70 8.37 -2.70
C ILE A 194 0.29 9.63 -1.95
N PHE A 195 -0.66 9.48 -1.03
CA PHE A 195 -1.12 10.55 -0.15
C PHE A 195 -0.45 10.46 1.21
N ILE A 196 0.12 11.58 1.67
CA ILE A 196 0.72 11.72 3.01
C ILE A 196 -0.06 12.75 3.81
N ASP A 197 -0.60 12.35 4.95
CA ASP A 197 -1.15 13.27 5.92
C ASP A 197 -0.03 14.08 6.58
N ARG A 198 -0.15 15.40 6.52
CA ARG A 198 0.88 16.35 6.97
C ARG A 198 0.54 17.01 8.31
N THR A 199 -0.46 16.51 9.02
CA THR A 199 -0.88 17.09 10.32
C THR A 199 -0.03 16.57 11.49
N ASP A 200 1.15 16.02 11.22
CA ASP A 200 2.11 15.69 12.27
C ASP A 200 3.11 16.83 12.51
N HIS A 201 3.38 17.10 13.78
CA HIS A 201 4.34 18.14 14.21
C HIS A 201 5.80 17.68 14.07
N LEU A 202 6.06 16.65 13.27
CA LEU A 202 7.40 16.08 13.09
C LEU A 202 8.15 16.91 12.05
N LYS A 203 9.19 17.64 12.49
CA LYS A 203 10.00 18.51 11.64
C LYS A 203 10.65 17.71 10.51
N ILE A 204 10.44 18.18 9.27
CA ILE A 204 11.23 17.78 8.10
C ILE A 204 12.55 18.55 8.19
N VAL A 205 13.69 17.84 8.21
CA VAL A 205 14.99 18.50 8.08
C VAL A 205 15.29 18.62 6.59
N GLN A 206 15.38 19.85 6.07
CA GLN A 206 15.96 20.09 4.76
C GLN A 206 17.44 19.69 4.83
N ASN A 207 17.81 18.63 4.12
CA ASN A 207 19.21 18.38 3.83
C ASN A 207 19.64 19.42 2.80
N ASN A 208 20.31 20.48 3.26
CA ASN A 208 21.09 21.35 2.38
C ASN A 208 22.15 20.46 1.72
N LYS A 209 21.98 20.19 0.42
CA LYS A 209 23.08 19.77 -0.44
C LYS A 209 23.94 20.97 -0.75
#